data_AF-A0A6N2CWI6-F1
#
_entry.id   AF-A0A6N2CWI6-F1
#
_cell.length_a   1.000
_cell.length_b   1.000
_cell.length_c   1.000
_cell.angle_alpha   90.00
_cell.angle_beta   90.00
_cell.angle_gamma   90.00
#
_symmetry.space_group_name_H-M   'P 1'
#
loop_
_entity.id
_entity.type
_entity.pdbx_description
1 polymer ?
#
loop_
_entity_poly.entity_id
_entity_poly.type
_entity_poly.pdbx_seq_one_letter_code
_entity_poly.pdbx_strand_id
1 'polypeptide(L)'
;MTDTAALLTAPALADPSWADRVRAVMPETLLDEEEEFDEDRDEDQARQDLEALCAEVLADERAIAHPDWGALVRGVVALSVDYRALTEDAYGEALDPDGAADDEGGVVDLITDFGLSTIGLAFGLLSHPAAVRRVDWASLVRHVLEEKRRRFGTGAFLSEGWEECDALFASEVVRAHPEARALHALASEILPLEGEPF
;
A
#
# COMPACT_ATOMS: atom_id res chain seq x y z
N MET A 1 -21.76 3.24 0.98
CA MET A 1 -20.90 4.16 1.75
C MET A 1 -21.02 3.89 3.23
N THR A 2 -19.99 3.25 3.79
CA THR A 2 -19.78 3.10 5.23
C THR A 2 -19.62 4.50 5.86
N ASP A 3 -20.23 4.74 7.02
CA ASP A 3 -20.05 5.99 7.78
C ASP A 3 -18.66 5.98 8.45
N THR A 4 -17.64 6.41 7.71
CA THR A 4 -16.24 6.51 8.15
C THR A 4 -16.08 7.43 9.37
N ALA A 5 -16.93 8.45 9.50
CA ALA A 5 -16.91 9.36 10.63
C ALA A 5 -17.25 8.67 11.96
N ALA A 6 -18.10 7.64 11.93
CA ALA A 6 -18.41 6.83 13.13
C ALA A 6 -17.17 6.10 13.67
N LEU A 7 -16.24 5.69 12.80
CA LEU A 7 -15.01 4.98 13.19
C LEU A 7 -14.00 5.87 13.93
N LEU A 8 -14.14 7.19 13.83
CA LEU A 8 -13.22 8.16 14.43
C LEU A 8 -13.75 8.82 15.71
N THR A 9 -14.93 8.41 16.18
CA THR A 9 -15.45 8.93 17.45
C THR A 9 -14.59 8.48 18.62
N ALA A 10 -14.47 9.30 19.66
CA ALA A 10 -13.69 8.93 20.85
C ALA A 10 -14.15 7.60 21.49
N PRO A 11 -15.46 7.29 21.59
CA PRO A 11 -15.91 5.97 22.02
C PRO A 11 -15.49 4.84 21.07
N ALA A 12 -15.51 5.07 19.76
CA ALA A 12 -15.11 4.06 18.79
C ALA A 12 -13.61 3.74 18.90
N LEU A 13 -12.75 4.75 19.03
CA LEU A 13 -11.30 4.59 19.17
C LEU A 13 -10.86 4.01 20.53
N ALA A 14 -11.70 4.13 21.56
CA ALA A 14 -11.44 3.54 22.88
C ALA A 14 -11.88 2.06 22.96
N ASP A 15 -12.59 1.57 21.96
CA ASP A 15 -13.09 0.20 21.90
C ASP A 15 -11.97 -0.75 21.42
N PRO A 16 -11.67 -1.84 22.15
CA PRO A 16 -10.64 -2.79 21.73
C PRO A 16 -10.95 -3.50 20.40
N SER A 17 -12.21 -3.50 19.94
CA SER A 17 -12.61 -4.03 18.64
C SER A 17 -12.49 -3.02 17.48
N TRP A 18 -11.99 -1.81 17.73
CA TRP A 18 -11.88 -0.77 16.71
C TRP A 18 -11.18 -1.24 15.45
N ALA A 19 -10.01 -1.88 15.58
CA ALA A 19 -9.26 -2.38 14.44
C ALA A 19 -10.03 -3.44 13.65
N ASP A 20 -10.78 -4.31 14.33
CA ASP A 20 -11.60 -5.33 13.66
C ASP A 20 -12.77 -4.70 12.90
N ARG A 21 -13.36 -3.61 13.43
CA ARG A 21 -14.39 -2.84 12.71
C ARG A 21 -13.83 -2.12 11.48
N VAL A 22 -12.61 -1.60 11.57
CA VAL A 22 -11.93 -1.00 10.41
C VAL A 22 -11.60 -2.08 9.37
N ARG A 23 -11.12 -3.25 9.79
CA ARG A 23 -10.89 -4.39 8.87
C ARG A 23 -12.17 -4.88 8.21
N ALA A 24 -13.29 -4.91 8.94
CA ALA A 24 -14.57 -5.35 8.41
C ALA A 24 -15.14 -4.44 7.30
N VAL A 25 -14.56 -3.24 7.12
CA VAL A 25 -14.93 -2.32 6.03
C VAL A 25 -13.83 -2.16 4.98
N MET A 26 -12.69 -2.83 5.16
CA MET A 26 -11.70 -3.00 4.10
C MET A 26 -12.25 -4.03 3.09
N PRO A 27 -11.98 -3.86 1.79
CA PRO A 27 -12.29 -4.92 0.83
C PRO A 27 -11.49 -6.18 1.16
N GLU A 28 -12.06 -7.35 0.87
CA GLU A 28 -11.38 -8.65 1.08
C GLU A 28 -10.34 -8.93 -0.01
N THR A 29 -10.58 -8.43 -1.22
CA THR A 29 -9.73 -8.54 -2.40
C THR A 29 -9.92 -7.31 -3.28
N LEU A 30 -8.91 -6.98 -4.10
CA LEU A 30 -9.02 -5.99 -5.18
C LEU A 30 -9.35 -6.64 -6.52
N LEU A 31 -9.28 -7.97 -6.62
CA LEU A 31 -9.73 -8.72 -7.79
C LEU A 31 -11.22 -8.98 -7.67
N ASP A 32 -11.97 -8.68 -8.72
CA ASP A 32 -13.35 -9.15 -8.84
C ASP A 32 -13.35 -10.62 -9.31
N GLU A 33 -13.81 -11.53 -8.46
CA GLU A 33 -13.86 -12.97 -8.76
C GLU A 33 -15.08 -13.35 -9.62
N GLU A 34 -16.05 -12.44 -9.80
CA GLU A 34 -17.37 -12.74 -10.38
C GLU A 34 -17.76 -11.82 -11.54
N GLU A 35 -16.94 -11.60 -12.58
CA GLU A 35 -17.51 -10.96 -13.79
C GLU A 35 -16.82 -11.27 -15.13
N GLU A 36 -17.61 -11.82 -16.07
CA GLU A 36 -17.36 -11.63 -17.50
C GLU A 36 -17.37 -10.11 -17.74
N PHE A 37 -16.21 -9.50 -17.98
CA PHE A 37 -15.99 -8.10 -18.39
C PHE A 37 -17.27 -7.43 -18.93
N ASP A 38 -18.10 -6.88 -18.04
CA ASP A 38 -19.31 -6.14 -18.39
C ASP A 38 -18.90 -4.67 -18.41
N GLU A 39 -18.78 -4.09 -19.60
CA GLU A 39 -18.17 -2.78 -19.90
C GLU A 39 -18.81 -1.57 -19.16
N ASP A 40 -19.83 -1.80 -18.31
CA ASP A 40 -20.66 -0.79 -17.66
C ASP A 40 -20.69 -0.87 -16.12
N ARG A 41 -19.90 -1.73 -15.45
CA ARG A 41 -19.81 -1.75 -13.98
C ARG A 41 -18.67 -0.87 -13.46
N ASP A 42 -18.87 -0.27 -12.28
CA ASP A 42 -17.89 0.59 -11.59
C ASP A 42 -16.61 -0.20 -11.22
N GLU A 43 -15.73 -0.47 -12.19
CA GLU A 43 -14.53 -1.34 -12.12
C GLU A 43 -13.55 -1.02 -10.98
N ASP A 44 -13.74 0.08 -10.26
CA ASP A 44 -12.84 0.56 -9.20
C ASP A 44 -13.50 0.68 -7.82
N GLN A 45 -14.73 0.21 -7.57
CA GLN A 45 -15.40 0.51 -6.29
C GLN A 45 -14.63 0.00 -5.06
N ALA A 46 -14.07 -1.22 -5.12
CA ALA A 46 -13.26 -1.77 -4.01
C ALA A 46 -12.00 -0.93 -3.76
N ARG A 47 -11.36 -0.49 -4.85
CA ARG A 47 -10.19 0.39 -4.79
C ARG A 47 -10.56 1.75 -4.19
N GLN A 48 -11.62 2.38 -4.68
CA GLN A 48 -12.12 3.67 -4.20
C GLN A 48 -12.50 3.62 -2.72
N ASP A 49 -13.16 2.55 -2.28
CA ASP A 49 -13.52 2.35 -0.87
C ASP A 49 -12.26 2.24 0.02
N LEU A 50 -11.23 1.52 -0.45
CA LEU A 50 -9.95 1.42 0.25
C LEU A 50 -9.22 2.77 0.31
N GLU A 51 -9.20 3.52 -0.78
CA GLU A 51 -8.61 4.86 -0.85
C GLU A 51 -9.31 5.81 0.12
N ALA A 52 -10.64 5.83 0.12
CA ALA A 52 -11.44 6.62 1.04
C ALA A 52 -11.16 6.22 2.50
N LEU A 53 -11.09 4.92 2.80
CA LEU A 53 -10.76 4.44 4.14
C LEU A 53 -9.35 4.89 4.57
N CYS A 54 -8.37 4.82 3.67
CA CYS A 54 -7.01 5.27 3.94
C CYS A 54 -6.97 6.78 4.20
N ALA A 55 -7.60 7.58 3.34
CA ALA A 55 -7.58 9.03 3.40
C ALA A 55 -8.41 9.60 4.56
N GLU A 56 -9.58 9.04 4.83
CA GLU A 56 -10.52 9.59 5.81
C GLU A 56 -10.31 9.03 7.21
N VAL A 57 -9.95 7.74 7.34
CA VAL A 57 -9.86 7.06 8.63
C VAL A 57 -8.42 6.79 9.03
N LEU A 58 -7.65 6.09 8.21
CA LEU A 58 -6.31 5.65 8.61
C LEU A 58 -5.28 6.79 8.66
N ALA A 59 -5.50 7.87 7.91
CA ALA A 59 -4.67 9.07 7.95
C ALA A 59 -5.01 10.02 9.11
N ASP A 60 -6.12 9.82 9.83
CA ASP A 60 -6.49 10.67 10.98
C ASP A 60 -5.50 10.46 12.14
N GLU A 61 -5.03 11.55 12.75
CA GLU A 61 -4.03 11.48 13.84
C GLU A 61 -4.48 10.61 15.02
N ARG A 62 -5.79 10.54 15.30
CA ARG A 62 -6.34 9.73 16.37
C ARG A 62 -6.29 8.24 16.02
N ALA A 63 -6.56 7.90 14.76
CA ALA A 63 -6.39 6.53 14.27
C ALA A 63 -4.91 6.14 14.25
N ILE A 64 -4.03 7.03 13.79
CA ILE A 64 -2.57 6.83 13.81
C ILE A 64 -2.06 6.61 15.24
N ALA A 65 -2.64 7.26 16.25
CA ALA A 65 -2.27 7.05 17.64
C ALA A 65 -2.73 5.69 18.21
N HIS A 66 -3.66 5.00 17.54
CA HIS A 66 -4.19 3.73 18.02
C HIS A 66 -3.10 2.63 18.01
N PRO A 67 -3.01 1.77 19.05
CA PRO A 67 -1.99 0.71 19.11
C PRO A 67 -1.98 -0.20 17.89
N ASP A 68 -3.16 -0.61 17.43
CA ASP A 68 -3.34 -1.55 16.31
C ASP A 68 -3.21 -0.93 14.91
N TRP A 69 -2.95 0.38 14.80
CA TRP A 69 -2.84 1.07 13.51
C TRP A 69 -1.79 0.42 12.59
N GLY A 70 -0.64 0.03 13.13
CA GLY A 70 0.39 -0.66 12.35
C GLY A 70 -0.08 -1.99 11.76
N ALA A 71 -1.01 -2.69 12.44
CA ALA A 71 -1.60 -3.92 11.91
C ALA A 71 -2.62 -3.64 10.79
N LEU A 72 -3.28 -2.47 10.80
CA LEU A 72 -4.16 -2.04 9.73
C LEU A 72 -3.37 -1.63 8.48
N VAL A 73 -2.26 -0.91 8.64
CA VAL A 73 -1.35 -0.59 7.51
C VAL A 73 -0.84 -1.86 6.84
N ARG A 74 -0.47 -2.89 7.62
CA ARG A 74 -0.09 -4.21 7.07
C ARG A 74 -1.26 -4.88 6.34
N GLY A 75 -2.48 -4.71 6.83
CA GLY A 75 -3.69 -5.17 6.15
C GLY A 75 -3.87 -4.50 4.79
N VAL A 76 -3.68 -3.18 4.70
CA VAL A 76 -3.71 -2.43 3.44
C VAL A 76 -2.69 -3.01 2.45
N VAL A 77 -1.43 -3.18 2.88
CA VAL A 77 -0.37 -3.78 2.04
C VAL A 77 -0.72 -5.20 1.60
N ALA A 78 -1.35 -5.99 2.46
CA ALA A 78 -1.71 -7.37 2.17
C ALA A 78 -2.67 -7.51 0.98
N LEU A 79 -3.51 -6.49 0.75
CA LEU A 79 -4.49 -6.43 -0.35
C LEU A 79 -3.88 -6.18 -1.73
N SER A 80 -2.60 -5.81 -1.82
CA SER A 80 -1.92 -5.74 -3.12
C SER A 80 -2.06 -7.08 -3.84
N VAL A 81 -2.25 -7.11 -5.14
CA VAL A 81 -2.24 -8.36 -5.90
C VAL A 81 -0.80 -8.73 -6.24
N ASP A 82 -0.44 -10.01 -6.12
CA ASP A 82 0.91 -10.51 -6.38
C ASP A 82 1.10 -10.76 -7.88
N TYR A 83 2.10 -10.13 -8.51
CA TYR A 83 2.39 -10.31 -9.94
C TYR A 83 2.59 -11.79 -10.30
N ARG A 84 3.23 -12.55 -9.41
CA ARG A 84 3.48 -13.98 -9.64
C ARG A 84 2.18 -14.78 -9.69
N ALA A 85 1.19 -14.40 -8.88
CA ALA A 85 -0.11 -15.05 -8.86
C ALA A 85 -0.92 -14.70 -10.11
N LEU A 86 -0.88 -13.43 -10.56
CA LEU A 86 -1.57 -13.00 -11.78
C LEU A 86 -1.00 -13.66 -13.03
N THR A 87 0.32 -13.79 -13.12
CA THR A 87 0.96 -14.47 -14.26
C THR A 87 0.69 -15.98 -14.25
N GLU A 88 0.61 -16.61 -13.08
CA GLU A 88 0.21 -18.01 -12.98
C GLU A 88 -1.24 -18.22 -13.46
N ASP A 89 -2.15 -17.32 -13.12
CA ASP A 89 -3.55 -17.37 -13.57
C ASP A 89 -3.68 -17.10 -15.08
N ALA A 90 -3.03 -16.05 -15.58
CA ALA A 90 -3.12 -15.63 -16.99
C ALA A 90 -2.37 -16.56 -17.97
N TYR A 91 -1.21 -17.07 -17.56
CA TYR A 91 -0.28 -17.79 -18.46
C TYR A 91 -0.04 -19.25 -18.04
N GLY A 92 -0.50 -19.69 -16.86
CA GLY A 92 -0.23 -21.03 -16.33
C GLY A 92 1.16 -21.21 -15.73
N GLU A 93 1.93 -20.13 -15.57
CA GLU A 93 3.26 -20.12 -14.96
C GLU A 93 3.48 -18.87 -14.11
N ALA A 94 3.98 -19.04 -12.88
CA ALA A 94 4.32 -17.95 -11.99
C ALA A 94 5.65 -17.30 -12.39
N LEU A 95 5.59 -16.19 -13.11
CA LEU A 95 6.76 -15.49 -13.62
C LEU A 95 7.48 -14.70 -12.54
N ASP A 96 8.78 -14.50 -12.72
CA ASP A 96 9.59 -13.68 -11.82
C ASP A 96 9.50 -12.21 -12.25
N PRO A 97 9.03 -11.27 -11.41
CA PRO A 97 8.90 -9.87 -11.81
C PRO A 97 10.22 -9.23 -12.24
N ASP A 98 11.36 -9.68 -11.70
CA ASP A 98 12.71 -9.21 -12.10
C ASP A 98 13.18 -9.78 -13.45
N GLY A 99 12.54 -10.85 -13.94
CA GLY A 99 12.87 -11.56 -15.17
C GLY A 99 11.87 -11.32 -16.29
N ALA A 100 10.89 -10.45 -16.06
CA ALA A 100 9.77 -10.29 -16.96
C ALA A 100 10.18 -9.70 -18.32
N ALA A 101 9.69 -10.31 -19.39
CA ALA A 101 9.99 -9.95 -20.77
C ALA A 101 8.95 -8.96 -21.36
N ASP A 102 9.30 -8.27 -22.45
CA ASP A 102 8.47 -7.23 -23.10
C ASP A 102 7.04 -7.69 -23.50
N ASP A 103 6.79 -9.00 -23.63
CA ASP A 103 5.48 -9.58 -23.98
C ASP A 103 4.54 -9.80 -22.79
N GLU A 104 5.02 -9.59 -21.56
CA GLU A 104 4.26 -9.76 -20.32
C GLU A 104 3.65 -8.44 -19.81
N GLY A 105 3.79 -7.36 -20.58
CA GLY A 105 3.27 -6.03 -20.29
C GLY A 105 1.79 -5.99 -19.96
N GLY A 106 0.98 -6.91 -20.51
CA GLY A 106 -0.46 -6.96 -20.23
C GLY A 106 -0.83 -7.19 -18.76
N VAL A 107 -0.01 -7.91 -17.98
CA VAL A 107 -0.25 -8.09 -16.53
C VAL A 107 0.19 -6.87 -15.74
N VAL A 108 1.24 -6.17 -16.19
CA VAL A 108 1.68 -4.91 -15.59
C VAL A 108 0.64 -3.81 -15.82
N ASP A 109 0.12 -3.73 -17.05
CA ASP A 109 -0.98 -2.84 -17.42
C ASP A 109 -2.21 -3.17 -16.56
N LEU A 110 -2.57 -4.45 -16.39
CA LEU A 110 -3.65 -4.87 -15.51
C LEU A 110 -3.46 -4.38 -14.06
N ILE A 111 -2.26 -4.55 -13.50
CA ILE A 111 -2.00 -4.09 -12.12
C ILE A 111 -2.16 -2.58 -12.01
N THR A 112 -1.69 -1.84 -13.02
CA THR A 112 -1.66 -0.38 -13.01
C THR A 112 -3.03 0.21 -13.28
N ASP A 113 -3.71 -0.24 -14.33
CA ASP A 113 -4.99 0.26 -14.80
C ASP A 113 -6.10 0.01 -13.78
N PHE A 114 -6.07 -1.15 -13.09
CA PHE A 114 -7.05 -1.52 -12.07
C PHE A 114 -6.61 -1.20 -10.63
N GLY A 115 -5.49 -0.50 -10.43
CA GLY A 115 -5.02 -0.07 -9.11
C GLY A 115 -4.81 -1.23 -8.12
N LEU A 116 -4.33 -2.38 -8.61
CA LEU A 116 -4.24 -3.63 -7.84
C LEU A 116 -3.08 -3.63 -6.83
N SER A 117 -2.21 -2.63 -6.83
CA SER A 117 -1.20 -2.44 -5.79
C SER A 117 -1.65 -1.39 -4.77
N THR A 118 -1.41 -1.67 -3.49
CA THR A 118 -1.75 -0.76 -2.38
C THR A 118 -0.52 -0.11 -1.76
N ILE A 119 0.64 -0.27 -2.41
CA ILE A 119 1.94 0.19 -1.89
C ILE A 119 1.98 1.72 -1.77
N GLY A 120 1.44 2.44 -2.77
CA GLY A 120 1.33 3.91 -2.73
C GLY A 120 0.49 4.40 -1.55
N LEU A 121 -0.66 3.75 -1.29
CA LEU A 121 -1.52 4.08 -0.14
C LEU A 121 -0.79 3.89 1.19
N ALA A 122 -0.06 2.80 1.34
CA ALA A 122 0.73 2.53 2.54
C ALA A 122 1.85 3.57 2.74
N PHE A 123 2.56 3.96 1.68
CA PHE A 123 3.56 5.04 1.76
C PHE A 123 2.93 6.39 2.08
N GLY A 124 1.75 6.70 1.52
CA GLY A 124 0.98 7.90 1.87
C GLY A 124 0.67 7.96 3.37
N LEU A 125 0.20 6.86 3.95
CA LEU A 125 -0.06 6.75 5.40
C LEU A 125 1.22 6.93 6.23
N LEU A 126 2.32 6.30 5.82
CA LEU A 126 3.60 6.36 6.52
C LEU A 126 4.30 7.72 6.39
N SER A 127 3.91 8.53 5.41
CA SER A 127 4.39 9.90 5.22
C SER A 127 3.72 10.90 6.15
N HIS A 128 2.61 10.53 6.80
CA HIS A 128 1.93 11.43 7.71
C HIS A 128 2.84 11.81 8.92
N PRO A 129 2.96 13.09 9.30
CA PRO A 129 3.86 13.50 10.40
C PRO A 129 3.60 12.79 11.72
N ALA A 130 2.34 12.43 12.01
CA ALA A 130 2.00 11.64 13.19
C ALA A 130 2.50 10.20 13.10
N ALA A 131 2.51 9.59 11.91
CA ALA A 131 2.99 8.23 11.69
C ALA A 131 4.50 8.14 11.89
N VAL A 132 5.27 9.10 11.38
CA VAL A 132 6.74 9.16 11.54
C VAL A 132 7.18 9.21 13.02
N ARG A 133 6.31 9.71 13.91
CA ARG A 133 6.56 9.76 15.36
C ARG A 133 6.28 8.44 16.08
N ARG A 134 5.70 7.45 15.42
CA ARG A 134 5.40 6.15 16.04
C ARG A 134 6.68 5.33 16.22
N VAL A 135 6.71 4.55 17.29
CA VAL A 135 7.84 3.67 17.63
C VAL A 135 8.05 2.54 16.63
N ASP A 136 7.00 2.12 15.92
CA ASP A 136 7.01 1.05 14.93
C ASP A 136 7.14 1.55 13.48
N TRP A 137 7.23 2.86 13.26
CA TRP A 137 7.26 3.48 11.92
C TRP A 137 8.32 2.86 11.01
N ALA A 138 9.57 2.76 11.48
CA ALA A 138 10.66 2.21 10.68
C ALA A 138 10.44 0.74 10.30
N SER A 139 9.81 -0.04 11.18
CA SER A 139 9.44 -1.43 10.89
C SER A 139 8.33 -1.52 9.85
N LEU A 140 7.38 -0.58 9.86
CA LEU A 140 6.32 -0.51 8.86
C LEU A 140 6.86 -0.11 7.48
N VAL A 141 7.71 0.93 7.40
CA VAL A 141 8.35 1.33 6.13
C VAL A 141 9.15 0.18 5.53
N ARG A 142 9.97 -0.50 6.35
CA ARG A 142 10.71 -1.69 5.91
C ARG A 142 9.78 -2.78 5.38
N HIS A 143 8.67 -3.03 6.06
CA HIS A 143 7.70 -4.03 5.63
C HIS A 143 7.06 -3.67 4.29
N VAL A 144 6.66 -2.42 4.07
CA VAL A 144 6.11 -1.97 2.78
C VAL A 144 7.12 -2.17 1.66
N LEU A 145 8.37 -1.80 1.90
CA LEU A 145 9.47 -2.00 0.96
C LEU A 145 9.70 -3.49 0.64
N GLU A 146 9.75 -4.34 1.66
CA GLU A 146 9.93 -5.79 1.49
C GLU A 146 8.76 -6.43 0.75
N GLU A 147 7.51 -6.01 1.02
CA GLU A 147 6.33 -6.48 0.28
C GLU A 147 6.31 -5.97 -1.16
N LYS A 148 6.73 -4.73 -1.42
CA LYS A 148 6.93 -4.19 -2.78
C LYS A 148 7.92 -5.07 -3.56
N ARG A 149 9.09 -5.35 -2.97
CA ARG A 149 10.10 -6.24 -3.56
C ARG A 149 9.53 -7.63 -3.81
N ARG A 150 8.83 -8.21 -2.82
CA ARG A 150 8.33 -9.59 -2.90
C ARG A 150 7.28 -9.76 -4.01
N ARG A 151 6.34 -8.82 -4.14
CA ARG A 151 5.19 -8.92 -5.04
C ARG A 151 5.46 -8.40 -6.45
N PHE A 152 6.41 -7.47 -6.58
CA PHE A 152 6.60 -6.72 -7.83
C PHE A 152 8.07 -6.62 -8.26
N GLY A 153 8.99 -7.29 -7.57
CA GLY A 153 10.41 -7.29 -7.91
C GLY A 153 11.11 -5.97 -7.58
N THR A 154 12.26 -5.78 -8.21
CA THR A 154 13.11 -4.60 -8.12
C THR A 154 13.15 -3.85 -9.45
N GLY A 155 13.34 -2.53 -9.39
CA GLY A 155 13.51 -1.70 -10.58
C GLY A 155 12.21 -1.09 -11.13
N ALA A 156 12.26 -0.63 -12.39
CA ALA A 156 11.24 0.21 -13.02
C ALA A 156 10.00 -0.57 -13.54
N PHE A 157 9.97 -1.89 -13.37
CA PHE A 157 8.96 -2.77 -13.96
C PHE A 157 7.53 -2.45 -13.48
N LEU A 158 7.39 -1.88 -12.28
CA LEU A 158 6.16 -1.25 -11.78
C LEU A 158 6.55 -0.01 -10.96
N SER A 159 6.41 1.18 -11.54
CA SER A 159 6.73 2.47 -10.90
C SER A 159 5.76 2.85 -9.78
N GLU A 160 4.66 2.11 -9.60
CA GLU A 160 3.66 2.43 -8.58
C GLU A 160 4.24 2.41 -7.16
N GLY A 161 3.88 3.41 -6.35
CA GLY A 161 4.41 3.62 -5.01
C GLY A 161 5.75 4.34 -4.99
N TRP A 162 6.39 4.58 -6.15
CA TRP A 162 7.67 5.28 -6.22
C TRP A 162 7.51 6.75 -5.84
N GLU A 163 6.58 7.49 -6.45
CA GLU A 163 6.39 8.91 -6.14
C GLU A 163 6.09 9.13 -4.65
N GLU A 164 5.29 8.26 -4.04
CA GLU A 164 4.98 8.31 -2.62
C GLU A 164 6.19 7.95 -1.75
N CYS A 165 7.03 7.00 -2.19
CA CYS A 165 8.27 6.65 -1.50
C CYS A 165 9.31 7.80 -1.59
N ASP A 166 9.46 8.41 -2.76
CA ASP A 166 10.33 9.58 -2.94
C ASP A 166 9.83 10.76 -2.10
N ALA A 167 8.51 11.02 -2.11
CA ALA A 167 7.90 12.06 -1.28
C ALA A 167 8.10 11.78 0.22
N LEU A 168 7.98 10.53 0.66
CA LEU A 168 8.27 10.10 2.04
C LEU A 168 9.69 10.51 2.44
N PHE A 169 10.68 10.19 1.61
CA PHE A 169 12.09 10.47 1.90
C PHE A 169 12.51 11.92 1.62
N ALA A 170 11.73 12.68 0.85
CA ALA A 170 11.88 14.13 0.71
C ALA A 170 11.48 14.90 1.98
N SER A 171 10.63 14.31 2.85
CA SER A 171 10.15 14.93 4.08
C SER A 171 11.27 15.20 5.08
N GLU A 172 11.36 16.44 5.57
CA GLU A 172 12.33 16.83 6.62
C GLU A 172 12.15 16.02 7.91
N VAL A 173 10.90 15.68 8.26
CA VAL A 173 10.59 14.90 9.47
C VAL A 173 11.13 13.48 9.33
N VAL A 174 11.03 12.90 8.15
CA VAL A 174 11.59 11.57 7.85
C VAL A 174 13.11 11.64 7.83
N ARG A 175 13.71 12.64 7.18
CA ARG A 175 15.17 12.83 7.16
C ARG A 175 15.78 12.97 8.56
N ALA A 176 15.03 13.51 9.52
CA ALA A 176 15.45 13.60 10.92
C ALA A 176 15.33 12.26 11.69
N HIS A 177 14.65 11.25 11.14
CA HIS A 177 14.46 9.97 11.80
C HIS A 177 15.76 9.12 11.79
N PRO A 178 16.17 8.50 12.92
CA PRO A 178 17.44 7.76 13.01
C PRO A 178 17.63 6.65 11.97
N GLU A 179 16.55 5.94 11.63
CA GLU A 179 16.55 4.82 10.66
C GLU A 179 16.43 5.27 9.19
N ALA A 180 16.18 6.56 8.93
CA ALA A 180 15.79 7.03 7.60
C ALA A 180 16.84 6.72 6.52
N ARG A 181 18.13 6.85 6.86
CA ARG A 181 19.21 6.54 5.93
C ARG A 181 19.26 5.06 5.55
N ALA A 182 19.06 4.17 6.50
CA ALA A 182 19.06 2.73 6.25
C ALA A 182 17.83 2.31 5.42
N LEU A 183 16.68 2.95 5.69
CA LEU A 183 15.45 2.72 4.93
C LEU A 183 15.55 3.30 3.51
N HIS A 184 16.15 4.46 3.33
CA HIS A 184 16.39 5.03 2.00
C HIS A 184 17.33 4.14 1.19
N ALA A 185 18.41 3.63 1.80
CA ALA A 185 19.31 2.69 1.10
C ALA A 185 18.56 1.44 0.63
N LEU A 186 17.70 0.86 1.49
CA LEU A 186 16.84 -0.25 1.11
C LEU A 186 15.86 0.14 -0.01
N ALA A 187 15.27 1.33 0.07
CA ALA A 187 14.37 1.84 -0.95
C ALA A 187 15.07 2.01 -2.31
N SER A 188 16.29 2.55 -2.34
CA SER A 188 17.09 2.68 -3.55
C SER A 188 17.53 1.34 -4.17
N GLU A 189 17.55 0.25 -3.40
CA GLU A 189 17.78 -1.11 -3.93
C GLU A 189 16.52 -1.72 -4.55
N ILE A 190 15.33 -1.22 -4.21
CA ILE A 190 14.04 -1.82 -4.60
C ILE A 190 13.40 -0.98 -5.71
N LEU A 191 13.42 0.33 -5.53
CA LEU A 191 12.85 1.33 -6.40
C LEU A 191 13.98 2.15 -7.01
N PRO A 192 13.92 2.45 -8.32
CA PRO A 192 14.93 3.28 -8.98
C PRO A 192 14.76 4.77 -8.62
N LEU A 193 14.94 5.13 -7.34
CA LEU A 193 14.68 6.49 -6.84
C LEU A 193 15.48 7.56 -7.61
N GLU A 194 14.79 8.60 -8.13
CA GLU A 194 15.39 9.72 -8.87
C GLU A 194 15.64 10.89 -7.90
N GLY A 195 16.56 10.69 -6.95
CA GLY A 195 16.86 11.68 -5.90
C GLY A 195 18.34 11.81 -5.58
N GLU A 196 18.74 12.97 -5.02
CA GLU A 196 20.08 13.13 -4.45
C GLU A 196 20.32 12.09 -3.34
N PRO A 197 21.54 11.53 -3.23
CA PRO A 197 21.85 10.53 -2.20
C PRO A 197 21.67 11.10 -0.78
N PHE A 198 21.05 10.30 0.08
CA PHE A 198 20.74 10.57 1.49
C PHE A 198 21.97 10.69 2.43
#